data_AF-A0A0C9SBH1-F1
#
_entry.id   AF-A0A0C9SBH1-F1
#
_cell.length_a   1.000
_cell.length_b   1.000
_cell.length_c   1.000
_cell.angle_alpha   90.00
_cell.angle_beta   90.00
_cell.angle_gamma   90.00
#
_symmetry.space_group_name_H-M   'P 1'
#
loop_
_entity.id
_entity.type
_entity.pdbx_description
1 polymer ?
#
loop_
_entity_poly.entity_id
_entity_poly.type
_entity_poly.pdbx_seq_one_letter_code
_entity_poly.pdbx_strand_id
1 'polypeptide(L)' 'ETVLPGYRRRGKLPVGDSPMRLEACEWAHFPRQIPPNAIKQNPSRQCHVCKAHGKKSESRWECEKCGVALHMPVCF' A
#
# COMPACT_ATOMS: atom_id res chain seq x y z
N GLU A 1 -17.07 19.09 -1.42
CA GLU A 1 -17.22 18.27 -0.20
C GLU A 1 -17.28 16.81 -0.58
N THR A 2 -16.38 15.98 -0.05
CA THR A 2 -16.32 14.54 -0.38
C THR A 2 -17.25 13.77 0.54
N VAL A 3 -18.36 13.26 -0.01
CA VAL A 3 -19.30 12.40 0.73
C VAL A 3 -18.65 11.02 0.89
N LEU A 4 -18.22 10.70 2.12
CA LEU A 4 -17.76 9.35 2.45
C LEU A 4 -18.98 8.42 2.61
N PRO A 5 -18.95 7.18 2.08
CA PRO A 5 -20.06 6.26 2.21
C PRO A 5 -20.27 5.86 3.67
N GLY A 6 -21.52 5.96 4.15
CA GLY A 6 -21.92 5.67 5.52
C GLY A 6 -21.95 4.17 5.82
N TYR A 7 -20.79 3.54 5.99
CA TYR A 7 -20.72 2.14 6.39
C TYR A 7 -21.21 1.98 7.84
N ARG A 8 -22.21 1.11 8.05
CA ARG A 8 -22.69 0.77 9.40
C ARG A 8 -21.62 -0.05 10.13
N ARG A 9 -20.87 0.59 11.03
CA ARG A 9 -19.87 -0.06 11.90
C ARG A 9 -20.45 -0.99 12.98
N ARG A 10 -21.77 -1.16 13.06
CA ARG A 10 -22.42 -1.99 14.10
C ARG A 10 -23.51 -2.87 13.49
N GLY A 11 -23.40 -4.18 13.76
CA GLY A 11 -24.31 -5.23 13.34
C GLY A 11 -23.57 -6.55 13.09
N LYS A 12 -24.27 -7.67 13.20
CA LYS A 12 -23.74 -8.99 12.83
C LYS A 12 -23.51 -8.99 11.31
N LEU A 13 -22.32 -9.39 10.86
CA LEU A 13 -22.00 -9.52 9.44
C LEU A 13 -23.05 -10.43 8.75
N PRO A 14 -23.57 -10.05 7.57
CA PRO A 14 -24.49 -10.91 6.84
C PRO A 14 -23.81 -12.24 6.50
N VAL A 15 -24.49 -13.35 6.80
CA VAL A 15 -24.04 -14.70 6.41
C VAL A 15 -24.44 -14.90 4.96
N GLY A 16 -23.49 -14.67 4.05
CA GLY A 16 -23.64 -14.93 2.63
C GLY A 16 -22.35 -14.61 1.87
N ASP A 17 -22.17 -15.25 0.71
CA ASP A 17 -21.10 -14.99 -0.27
C ASP A 17 -21.29 -13.65 -1.00
N SER A 18 -21.51 -12.58 -0.24
CA SER A 18 -21.51 -11.24 -0.81
C SER A 18 -20.04 -10.85 -1.09
N PRO A 19 -19.67 -10.50 -2.35
CA PRO A 19 -18.29 -10.13 -2.69
C PRO A 19 -17.79 -8.92 -1.89
N MET A 20 -18.70 -8.11 -1.32
CA MET A 20 -18.38 -7.03 -0.39
C MET A 20 -17.67 -7.49 0.91
N ARG A 21 -17.73 -8.76 1.29
CA ARG A 21 -16.94 -9.29 2.41
C ARG A 21 -15.43 -9.23 2.13
N LEU A 22 -15.02 -9.25 0.86
CA LEU A 22 -13.63 -9.09 0.42
C LEU A 22 -13.23 -7.62 0.24
N GLU A 23 -14.18 -6.68 0.19
CA GLU A 23 -13.86 -5.24 0.09
C GLU A 23 -13.23 -4.70 1.38
N ALA A 24 -13.45 -5.37 2.52
CA ALA A 24 -12.68 -5.10 3.74
C ALA A 24 -11.17 -5.47 3.60
N CYS A 25 -10.76 -6.18 2.54
CA CYS A 25 -9.37 -6.52 2.24
C CYS A 25 -8.70 -5.54 1.24
N GLU A 26 -9.36 -4.43 0.87
CA GLU A 26 -8.73 -3.36 0.07
C GLU A 26 -7.52 -2.69 0.76
N TRP A 27 -7.22 -3.08 2.00
CA TRP A 27 -6.03 -2.76 2.79
C TRP A 27 -4.74 -3.43 2.29
N ALA A 28 -4.79 -4.30 1.30
CA ALA A 28 -3.58 -4.90 0.76
C ALA A 28 -2.69 -3.83 0.11
N HIS A 29 -1.46 -3.69 0.61
CA HIS A 29 -0.41 -2.97 -0.12
C HIS A 29 0.01 -3.81 -1.33
N PHE A 30 0.03 -3.20 -2.51
CA PHE A 30 0.37 -3.87 -3.76
C PHE A 30 1.83 -3.56 -4.11
N PRO A 31 2.78 -4.45 -3.84
CA PRO A 31 4.18 -4.21 -4.16
C PRO A 31 4.35 -4.17 -5.68
N ARG A 32 4.84 -3.05 -6.19
CA ARG A 32 5.31 -2.90 -7.57
C ARG A 32 6.76 -2.43 -7.57
N GLN A 33 7.49 -2.77 -8.63
CA GLN A 33 8.79 -2.13 -8.84
C GLN A 33 8.58 -0.69 -9.30
N ILE A 34 9.44 0.21 -8.84
CA ILE A 34 9.42 1.61 -9.26
C ILE A 34 9.73 1.64 -10.76
N PRO A 35 8.85 2.24 -11.59
CA PRO A 35 9.04 2.22 -13.04
C PRO A 35 10.28 3.02 -13.44
N PRO A 36 11.08 2.53 -14.40
CA PRO A 36 12.23 3.26 -14.91
C PRO A 36 11.80 4.59 -15.55
N ASN A 37 12.72 5.55 -15.56
CA ASN A 37 12.57 6.78 -16.32
C ASN A 37 13.75 6.96 -17.28
N ALA A 38 13.69 7.97 -18.15
CA ALA A 38 14.73 8.25 -19.16
C ALA A 38 16.14 8.45 -18.57
N ILE A 39 16.25 8.76 -17.27
CA ILE A 39 17.50 9.07 -16.58
C ILE A 39 18.03 7.83 -15.83
N LYS A 40 17.15 7.03 -15.23
CA LYS A 40 17.49 5.86 -14.41
C LYS A 40 16.68 4.64 -14.84
N GLN A 41 17.38 3.66 -15.40
CA GLN A 41 16.82 2.34 -15.74
C GLN A 41 16.45 1.48 -14.52
N ASN A 42 17.11 1.71 -13.38
CA ASN A 42 16.86 0.97 -12.14
C ASN A 42 16.66 1.96 -10.98
N PRO A 43 15.50 2.61 -10.89
CA PRO A 43 15.26 3.62 -9.87
C PRO A 43 15.10 2.98 -8.48
N SER A 44 15.61 3.69 -7.48
CA SER A 44 15.47 3.42 -6.06
C SER A 44 14.99 4.68 -5.35
N ARG A 45 14.19 4.52 -4.30
CA ARG A 45 13.68 5.60 -3.44
C ARG A 45 13.90 5.24 -1.97
N GLN A 46 14.08 6.24 -1.12
CA GLN A 46 14.27 6.00 0.32
C GLN A 46 13.05 5.30 0.92
N CYS A 47 13.28 4.20 1.65
CA CYS A 47 12.22 3.46 2.33
C CYS A 47 11.61 4.29 3.46
N HIS A 48 10.28 4.41 3.47
CA HIS A 48 9.56 5.24 4.44
C HIS A 48 9.71 4.72 5.88
N VAL A 49 9.59 3.41 6.07
CA VAL A 49 9.73 2.76 7.39
C VAL A 49 11.16 2.92 7.90
N CYS A 50 12.15 2.62 7.06
CA CYS A 50 13.55 2.76 7.46
C CYS A 50 13.93 4.20 7.79
N LYS A 51 13.41 5.18 7.04
CA LYS A 51 13.56 6.61 7.37
C LYS A 51 13.01 6.93 8.76
N ALA A 52 11.84 6.39 9.12
CA ALA A 52 11.26 6.57 10.46
C ALA A 52 12.14 5.97 11.58
N HIS A 53 12.88 4.90 11.27
CA HIS A 53 13.88 4.31 12.19
C HIS A 53 15.27 4.98 12.11
N GLY A 54 15.41 6.12 11.42
CA GLY A 54 16.69 6.83 11.28
C GLY A 54 17.69 6.15 10.33
N LYS A 55 17.27 5.13 9.58
CA LYS A 55 18.10 4.40 8.62
C LYS A 55 18.01 5.05 7.23
N LYS A 56 19.16 5.18 6.56
CA LYS A 56 19.25 5.64 5.17
C LYS A 56 19.36 4.43 4.24
N SER A 57 18.23 3.77 3.96
CA SER A 57 18.16 2.64 3.04
C SER A 57 17.17 2.91 1.91
N GLU A 58 17.55 2.52 0.70
CA GLU A 58 16.73 2.68 -0.49
C GLU A 58 16.06 1.37 -0.89
N SER A 59 14.85 1.46 -1.43
CA SER A 59 14.11 0.33 -1.99
C SER A 59 13.81 0.58 -3.47
N ARG A 60 13.78 -0.51 -4.24
CA ARG A 60 13.30 -0.54 -5.64
C ARG A 60 11.80 -0.84 -5.74
N TRP A 61 11.15 -1.10 -4.61
CA TRP A 61 9.75 -1.46 -4.52
C TRP A 61 8.96 -0.33 -3.88
N GLU A 62 7.76 -0.11 -4.40
CA GLU A 62 6.77 0.81 -3.84
C GLU A 62 5.39 0.17 -3.82
N CYS A 63 4.55 0.61 -2.90
CA CYS A 63 3.14 0.26 -2.94
C CYS A 63 2.45 1.04 -4.07
N GLU A 64 1.84 0.35 -5.02
CA GLU A 64 1.16 0.96 -6.17
C GLU A 64 0.07 1.95 -5.74
N LYS A 65 -0.74 1.55 -4.74
CA LYS A 65 -1.83 2.40 -4.23
C LYS A 65 -1.33 3.58 -3.40
N CYS A 66 -0.28 3.39 -2.61
CA CYS A 66 0.20 4.42 -1.67
C CYS A 66 1.28 5.33 -2.27
N GLY A 67 1.98 4.90 -3.32
CA GLY A 67 3.13 5.62 -3.90
C GLY A 67 4.35 5.71 -2.96
N VAL A 68 4.39 4.87 -1.93
CA VAL A 68 5.45 4.86 -0.89
C VAL A 68 6.44 3.75 -1.16
N ALA A 69 7.73 4.07 -1.13
CA ALA A 69 8.80 3.10 -1.27
C ALA A 69 9.04 2.33 0.04
N LEU A 70 9.07 1.01 -0.04
CA LEU A 70 9.16 0.09 1.11
C LEU A 70 10.01 -1.13 0.73
N HIS A 71 10.74 -1.70 1.69
CA HIS A 71 11.49 -2.95 1.47
C HIS A 71 10.59 -4.17 1.55
N MET A 72 10.62 -5.02 0.52
CA MET A 72 10.03 -6.36 0.58
C MET A 72 10.98 -7.34 1.30
N PRO A 73 10.48 -8.26 2.14
CA PRO A 73 9.13 -8.31 2.73
C PRO A 73 9.01 -7.55 4.07
N VAL A 74 10.11 -7.00 4.59
CA VAL A 74 10.21 -6.59 6.01
C VAL A 74 9.48 -5.29 6.33
N CYS A 75 9.31 -4.39 5.36
CA CYS A 75 8.72 -3.06 5.57
C CYS A 75 7.38 -2.87 4.86
N PHE A 76 6.89 -3.89 4.14
CA PHE A 76 5.60 -3.85 3.45
C PHE A 76 4.44 -4.17 4.37
#